data_AF-A0A2A6F834-F1
#
_entry.id   AF-A0A2A6F834-F1
#
_cell.length_a   1.000
_cell.length_b   1.000
_cell.length_c   1.000
_cell.angle_alpha   90.00
_cell.angle_beta   90.00
_cell.angle_gamma   90.00
#
_symmetry.space_group_name_H-M   'P 1'
#
loop_
_entity.id
_entity.type
_entity.pdbx_description
1 polymer ?
#
loop_
_entity_poly.entity_id
_entity_poly.type
_entity_poly.pdbx_seq_one_letter_code
_entity_poly.pdbx_strand_id
1 'polypeptide(L)' 'MSTPIVRTATESRKSVAAWRRQGMKVAVVSTRAPLHEGHLSLVRAAHQRADRVILTLVAIERRRRSCRPPTHGA' A
#
# COMPACT_ATOMS: atom_id res chain seq x y z
N MET A 1 13.70 -9.32 -10.65
CA MET A 1 12.24 -9.08 -10.76
C MET A 1 11.95 -7.72 -10.17
N SER A 2 11.38 -6.79 -10.95
CA SER A 2 11.06 -5.42 -10.49
C SER A 2 9.57 -5.30 -10.20
N THR A 3 9.20 -4.67 -9.08
CA THR A 3 7.81 -4.37 -8.74
C THR A 3 7.50 -2.94 -9.17
N PRO A 4 6.70 -2.71 -10.22
CA PRO A 4 6.41 -1.36 -10.71
C PRO A 4 5.62 -0.56 -9.68
N ILE A 5 6.03 0.70 -9.46
CA ILE A 5 5.32 1.65 -8.60
C ILE A 5 4.46 2.54 -9.49
N VAL A 6 3.16 2.54 -9.26
CA VAL A 6 2.18 3.41 -9.94
C VAL A 6 1.70 4.48 -8.97
N ARG A 7 1.53 5.72 -9.43
CA ARG A 7 1.14 6.85 -8.56
C ARG A 7 -0.31 7.28 -8.76
N THR A 8 -0.94 6.85 -9.86
CA THR A 8 -2.32 7.22 -10.17
C THR A 8 -3.25 6.02 -10.22
N ALA A 9 -4.51 6.24 -9.85
CA ALA A 9 -5.56 5.25 -10.01
C ALA A 9 -5.79 4.89 -11.49
N THR A 10 -5.53 5.82 -12.42
CA THR A 10 -5.69 5.59 -13.86
C THR A 10 -4.66 4.59 -14.39
N GLU A 11 -3.39 4.75 -14.03
CA GLU A 11 -2.33 3.80 -14.40
C GLU A 11 -2.59 2.41 -13.79
N SER A 12 -2.99 2.37 -12.51
CA SER A 12 -3.35 1.11 -11.84
C SER A 12 -4.50 0.39 -12.55
N ARG A 13 -5.58 1.12 -12.88
CA ARG A 13 -6.73 0.58 -13.62
C ARG A 13 -6.34 0.08 -15.02
N LYS A 14 -5.41 0.75 -15.71
CA LYS A 14 -4.90 0.29 -17.02
C LYS A 14 -4.21 -1.08 -16.92
N SER A 15 -3.36 -1.28 -15.90
CA SER A 15 -2.72 -2.57 -15.63
C SER A 15 -3.74 -3.66 -15.28
N VAL A 16 -4.70 -3.35 -14.40
CA VAL A 16 -5.79 -4.28 -14.03
C VAL A 16 -6.63 -4.68 -15.24
N ALA A 17 -6.96 -3.73 -16.12
CA ALA A 17 -7.74 -4.02 -17.33
C ALA A 17 -6.98 -4.98 -18.27
N ALA A 18 -5.67 -4.78 -18.45
CA ALA A 18 -4.84 -5.70 -19.23
C ALA A 18 -4.82 -7.11 -18.62
N TRP A 19 -4.69 -7.21 -17.29
CA TRP A 19 -4.68 -8.50 -16.58
C TRP A 19 -6.02 -9.22 -16.65
N ARG A 20 -7.13 -8.49 -16.47
CA ARG A 20 -8.48 -9.06 -16.59
C ARG A 20 -8.77 -9.57 -17.99
N ARG A 21 -8.31 -8.89 -19.05
CA ARG A 21 -8.42 -9.38 -20.43
C ARG A 21 -7.67 -10.69 -20.67
N GLN A 22 -6.65 -10.97 -19.87
CA GLN A 22 -5.89 -12.23 -19.91
C GLN A 22 -6.49 -13.31 -18.98
N GLY A 23 -7.65 -13.06 -18.37
CA GLY A 23 -8.29 -14.01 -17.44
C GLY A 23 -7.63 -14.12 -16.07
N MET A 24 -6.67 -13.25 -15.75
CA MET A 24 -5.96 -13.29 -14.47
C MET A 24 -6.82 -12.79 -13.31
N LYS A 25 -6.77 -13.50 -12.18
CA LYS A 25 -7.29 -13.07 -10.88
C LYS A 25 -6.37 -12.02 -10.28
N VAL A 26 -6.96 -10.92 -9.82
CA VAL A 26 -6.24 -9.79 -9.22
C VAL A 26 -6.72 -9.59 -7.78
N ALA A 27 -5.79 -9.64 -6.82
CA ALA A 27 -6.02 -9.31 -5.42
C ALA A 27 -5.50 -7.90 -5.10
N VAL A 28 -6.14 -7.25 -4.12
CA VAL A 28 -5.74 -5.93 -3.63
C VAL A 28 -5.49 -6.02 -2.13
N VAL A 29 -4.33 -5.53 -1.70
CA VAL A 29 -3.96 -5.33 -0.29
C VAL A 29 -3.86 -3.83 -0.06
N SER A 30 -4.71 -3.28 0.80
CA SER A 30 -4.68 -1.86 1.15
C SER A 30 -4.03 -1.69 2.52
N THR A 31 -3.04 -0.82 2.64
CA THR A 31 -2.42 -0.49 3.94
C THR A 31 -2.38 1.02 4.17
N ARG A 32 -2.67 1.39 5.42
CA ARG A 32 -2.52 2.74 5.99
C ARG A 32 -1.44 2.72 7.06
N ALA A 33 -0.30 2.10 6.80
CA ALA A 33 0.78 1.97 7.78
C ALA A 33 2.15 1.83 7.09
N PRO A 34 3.25 2.08 7.81
CA PRO A 34 4.58 1.68 7.36
C PRO A 34 4.61 0.18 7.10
N LEU A 35 5.29 -0.24 6.03
CA LEU A 35 5.43 -1.65 5.72
C LEU A 35 6.24 -2.35 6.80
N HIS A 36 5.72 -3.48 7.26
CA HIS A 36 6.36 -4.38 8.20
C HIS A 36 5.92 -5.81 7.86
N GLU A 37 6.49 -6.80 8.54
CA GLU A 37 6.32 -8.22 8.18
C GLU A 37 4.86 -8.68 8.10
N GLY A 38 3.99 -8.14 8.96
CA GLY A 38 2.54 -8.41 8.92
C GLY A 38 1.89 -8.05 7.57
N HIS A 39 2.32 -6.95 6.94
CA HIS A 39 1.82 -6.59 5.60
C HIS A 39 2.35 -7.55 4.53
N LEU A 40 3.61 -8.00 4.66
CA LEU A 40 4.18 -8.99 3.73
C LEU A 40 3.45 -10.33 3.85
N SER A 41 3.03 -10.73 5.05
CA SER A 41 2.20 -11.92 5.25
C SER A 41 0.86 -11.83 4.48
N LEU A 42 0.20 -10.67 4.50
CA LEU A 42 -1.02 -10.43 3.71
C LEU A 42 -0.76 -10.51 2.20
N VAL A 43 0.35 -9.95 1.72
CA VAL A 43 0.75 -10.03 0.32
C VAL A 43 1.01 -11.49 -0.10
N ARG A 44 1.70 -12.27 0.72
CA ARG A 44 1.94 -13.71 0.47
C ARG A 44 0.62 -14.48 0.42
N ALA A 45 -0.29 -14.23 1.37
CA ALA A 45 -1.60 -14.87 1.39
C ALA A 45 -2.46 -14.49 0.17
N ALA A 46 -2.37 -13.25 -0.31
CA ALA A 46 -3.06 -12.79 -1.51
C ALA A 46 -2.49 -13.46 -2.77
N HIS A 47 -1.17 -13.60 -2.87
CA HIS A 47 -0.50 -14.25 -4.00
C HIS A 47 -0.84 -15.74 -4.12
N GLN A 48 -1.20 -16.41 -3.03
CA GLN A 48 -1.68 -17.79 -3.08
C GLN A 48 -3.08 -17.92 -3.70
N ARG A 49 -3.83 -16.82 -3.82
CA ARG A 49 -5.25 -16.80 -4.23
C ARG A 49 -5.49 -16.04 -5.54
N ALA A 50 -4.46 -15.39 -6.08
CA ALA A 50 -4.55 -14.53 -7.25
C ALA A 50 -3.23 -14.53 -8.03
N ASP A 51 -3.32 -14.36 -9.35
CA ASP A 51 -2.15 -14.30 -10.25
C ASP A 51 -1.39 -12.97 -10.12
N ARG A 52 -2.09 -11.91 -9.69
CA ARG A 52 -1.54 -10.56 -9.51
C ARG A 52 -1.99 -9.97 -8.19
N VAL A 53 -1.07 -9.28 -7.50
CA VAL A 53 -1.36 -8.57 -6.25
C VAL A 53 -1.00 -7.09 -6.43
N ILE A 54 -1.93 -6.21 -6.06
CA ILE A 54 -1.68 -4.77 -5.93
C ILE A 54 -1.60 -4.44 -4.45
N LEU A 55 -0.50 -3.79 -4.05
CA LEU A 55 -0.34 -3.20 -2.73
C LEU A 55 -0.57 -1.69 -2.84
N THR A 56 -1.64 -1.20 -2.21
CA THR A 56 -1.93 0.24 -2.13
C THR A 56 -1.35 0.79 -0.83
N LEU A 57 -0.38 1.69 -0.95
CA LEU A 57 0.21 2.41 0.17
C LEU A 57 -0.47 3.78 0.30
N VAL A 58 -1.20 3.99 1.38
CA VAL A 58 -1.74 5.31 1.73
C VAL A 58 -0.89 5.89 2.85
N ALA A 59 -0.21 7.00 2.57
CA ALA A 59 0.60 7.68 3.58
C ALA A 59 -0.28 8.15 4.73
N ILE A 60 0.09 7.78 5.95
CA ILE A 60 -0.48 8.36 7.16
C ILE A 60 0.30 9.62 7.51
N GLU A 61 -0.40 10.70 7.84
CA GLU A 61 0.23 11.91 8.34
C GLU A 61 0.81 11.61 9.72
N ARG A 62 2.12 11.76 9.86
CA ARG A 62 2.80 11.59 11.14
C ARG A 62 2.59 12.88 11.95
N ARG A 63 1.58 12.89 12.83
CA ARG A 63 1.35 14.01 13.76
C ARG A 63 2.67 14.41 14.44
N ARG A 64 3.21 15.58 14.07
CA ARG A 64 4.29 16.22 14.82
C ARG A 64 3.68 16.65 16.15
N ARG A 65 4.03 15.97 17.24
CA ARG A 65 3.80 16.53 18.58
C ARG A 65 4.68 17.77 18.66
N SER A 66 4.11 18.97 18.69
CA SER A 66 4.87 20.13 19.12
C SER A 66 5.19 19.90 20.59
N CYS A 67 6.47 19.70 20.90
CA CYS A 67 6.91 19.85 22.28
C CYS A 67 6.72 21.32 22.64
N ARG A 68 5.62 21.65 23.31
CA ARG A 68 5.48 22.93 24.00
C ARG A 68 6.43 22.83 25.20
N PRO A 69 7.51 23.63 25.27
CA PRO A 69 8.36 23.63 26.46
C PRO A 69 7.50 24.03 27.67
N PRO A 70 7.70 23.42 28.84
CA PRO A 70 7.04 23.88 30.05
C PRO A 70 7.52 25.31 30.32
N THR A 71 6.60 26.28 30.26
CA THR A 71 6.84 27.63 30.77
C THR A 71 7.08 27.50 32.26
N HIS A 72 8.35 27.43 32.68
CA HIS A 72 8.70 27.63 34.08
C HIS A 72 8.45 29.12 34.35
N GLY A 73 7.41 29.39 35.13
CA GLY A 73 7.16 30.71 35.67
C GLY A 73 8.33 31.10 36.59
N ALA A 74 8.88 32.27 36.34
CA ALA A 74 9.71 33.03 37.26
C ALA A 74 8.87 34.20 37.78
#